data_AF-A0A4V2YYY8-F1
#
_entry.id   AF-A0A4V2YYY8-F1
#
_cell.length_a   1.000
_cell.length_b   1.000
_cell.length_c   1.000
_cell.angle_alpha   90.00
_cell.angle_beta   90.00
_cell.angle_gamma   90.00
#
_symmetry.space_group_name_H-M   'P 1'
#
loop_
_entity.id
_entity.type
_entity.pdbx_description
1 polymer ?
#
loop_
_entity_poly.entity_id
_entity_poly.type
_entity_poly.pdbx_seq_one_letter_code
_entity_poly.pdbx_strand_id
1 'polypeptide(L)'
;MIHLKTKILLIEDDIALGSSISELLELSGFEVNWFKDSVEGLVYLNKNVPDIIISDLMMPHINGGELFLKIRRNSKFHMTPFIMITANMDHEVKFTQLKNGVNDFILKPFKVKELIYKIKNLADLKKNIEKKFSPDPYSKITIKLSEKDFISSLNEILINNIKSKVDMDGLSDILFISKSTLDKRVRKLTNKNTSQYIREFRLDFAVKLIQLGEKNIQYLVDETGFSSFSYFSTSFKSYLKLTPSEFIKSIQT
;
A
#
# COMPACT_ATOMS: atom_id res chain seq x y z
N MET A 1 -14.39 -29.67 0.13
CA MET A 1 -13.55 -28.52 0.55
C MET A 1 -14.47 -27.49 1.18
N ILE A 2 -14.25 -27.13 2.44
CA ILE A 2 -15.01 -26.06 3.11
C ILE A 2 -14.48 -24.74 2.54
N HIS A 3 -15.29 -23.99 1.80
CA HIS A 3 -14.91 -22.66 1.34
C HIS A 3 -15.14 -21.69 2.52
N LEU A 4 -14.05 -21.22 3.14
CA LEU A 4 -14.14 -20.19 4.17
C LEU A 4 -14.77 -18.93 3.57
N LYS A 5 -15.87 -18.47 4.19
CA LYS A 5 -16.54 -17.23 3.80
C LYS A 5 -15.62 -16.04 4.11
N THR A 6 -15.59 -15.05 3.20
CA THR A 6 -14.86 -13.80 3.45
C THR A 6 -15.53 -13.05 4.61
N LYS A 7 -14.74 -12.70 5.63
CA LYS A 7 -15.20 -12.03 6.84
C LYS A 7 -15.20 -10.52 6.67
N ILE A 8 -16.33 -9.88 6.96
CA ILE A 8 -16.52 -8.45 6.78
C ILE A 8 -16.84 -7.84 8.14
N LEU A 9 -16.06 -6.82 8.52
CA LEU A 9 -16.43 -5.90 9.58
C LEU A 9 -17.21 -4.75 8.95
N LEU A 10 -18.47 -4.59 9.32
CA LEU A 10 -19.31 -3.47 8.91
C LEU A 10 -19.48 -2.51 10.10
N ILE A 11 -19.27 -1.23 9.88
CA ILE A 11 -19.50 -0.18 10.88
C ILE A 11 -20.40 0.88 10.26
N GLU A 12 -21.63 0.95 10.73
CA GLU A 12 -22.69 1.83 10.21
C GLU A 12 -23.66 2.12 11.37
N ASP A 13 -23.83 3.38 11.72
CA ASP A 13 -24.63 3.84 12.86
C ASP A 13 -26.13 3.90 12.54
N ASP A 14 -26.50 4.07 11.26
CA ASP A 14 -27.88 3.92 10.83
C ASP A 14 -28.32 2.45 10.90
N ILE A 15 -29.28 2.16 11.79
CA ILE A 15 -29.77 0.81 12.07
C ILE A 15 -30.43 0.18 10.84
N ALA A 16 -31.23 0.95 10.10
CA ALA A 16 -31.98 0.42 8.97
C ALA A 16 -31.04 0.09 7.81
N LEU A 17 -30.11 0.99 7.52
CA LEU A 17 -29.11 0.82 6.47
C LEU A 17 -28.11 -0.29 6.83
N GLY A 18 -27.55 -0.27 8.04
CA GLY A 18 -26.59 -1.27 8.51
C GLY A 18 -27.19 -2.68 8.50
N SER A 19 -28.44 -2.84 8.98
CA SER A 19 -29.16 -4.12 8.93
C SER A 19 -29.36 -4.59 7.48
N SER A 20 -29.80 -3.69 6.60
CA SER A 20 -30.05 -4.01 5.19
C SER A 20 -28.77 -4.44 4.46
N ILE A 21 -27.65 -3.74 4.70
CA ILE A 21 -26.35 -4.08 4.13
C ILE A 21 -25.89 -5.44 4.67
N SER A 22 -25.98 -5.67 5.98
CA SER A 22 -25.55 -6.92 6.61
C SER A 22 -26.29 -8.12 6.00
N GLU A 23 -27.62 -8.06 5.95
CA GLU A 23 -28.46 -9.14 5.40
C GLU A 23 -28.10 -9.43 3.93
N LEU A 24 -27.97 -8.41 3.09
CA LEU A 24 -27.67 -8.59 1.68
C LEU A 24 -26.26 -9.14 1.43
N LEU A 25 -25.28 -8.77 2.26
CA LEU A 25 -23.94 -9.33 2.22
C LEU A 25 -23.92 -10.79 2.69
N GLU A 26 -24.64 -11.13 3.75
CA GLU A 26 -24.78 -12.51 4.22
C GLU A 26 -25.43 -13.42 3.17
N LEU A 27 -26.53 -12.95 2.54
CA LEU A 27 -27.18 -13.64 1.40
C LEU A 27 -26.23 -13.81 0.20
N SER A 28 -25.27 -12.90 0.04
CA SER A 28 -24.24 -12.96 -0.99
C SER A 28 -23.07 -13.90 -0.64
N GLY A 29 -23.12 -14.58 0.51
CA GLY A 29 -22.15 -15.59 0.93
C GLY A 29 -21.02 -15.08 1.81
N PHE A 30 -21.13 -13.88 2.37
CA PHE A 30 -20.16 -13.31 3.31
C PHE A 30 -20.47 -13.68 4.77
N GLU A 31 -19.48 -13.58 5.65
CA GLU A 31 -19.65 -13.59 7.11
C GLU A 31 -19.55 -12.13 7.57
N VAL A 32 -20.62 -11.56 8.12
CA VAL A 32 -20.66 -10.13 8.48
C VAL A 32 -20.71 -9.97 9.99
N ASN A 33 -19.83 -9.13 10.52
CA ASN A 33 -19.91 -8.64 11.89
C ASN A 33 -20.19 -7.14 11.83
N TRP A 34 -21.42 -6.76 12.14
CA TRP A 34 -21.87 -5.38 12.13
C TRP A 34 -21.83 -4.74 13.52
N PHE A 35 -21.32 -3.51 13.59
CA PHE A 35 -21.33 -2.65 14.76
C PHE A 35 -21.90 -1.27 14.41
N LYS A 36 -22.52 -0.61 15.38
CA LYS A 36 -23.13 0.71 15.19
C LYS A 36 -22.18 1.87 15.49
N ASP A 37 -20.99 1.55 16.02
CA ASP A 37 -20.04 2.54 16.45
C ASP A 37 -18.59 2.06 16.23
N SER A 38 -17.72 3.02 15.91
CA SER A 38 -16.30 2.81 15.66
C SER A 38 -15.53 2.23 16.86
N VAL A 39 -15.92 2.56 18.09
CA VAL A 39 -15.27 2.06 19.31
C VAL A 39 -15.52 0.57 19.46
N GLU A 40 -16.76 0.11 19.28
CA GLU A 40 -17.09 -1.32 19.30
C GLU A 40 -16.36 -2.08 18.19
N GLY A 41 -16.31 -1.51 16.99
CA GLY A 41 -15.54 -2.05 15.87
C GLY A 41 -14.04 -2.18 16.18
N LEU A 42 -13.43 -1.19 16.82
CA LEU A 42 -12.04 -1.24 17.27
C LEU A 42 -11.80 -2.30 18.35
N VAL A 43 -12.73 -2.46 19.30
CA VAL A 43 -12.67 -3.52 20.32
C VAL A 43 -12.73 -4.90 19.66
N TYR A 44 -13.58 -5.07 18.65
CA TYR A 44 -13.63 -6.29 17.84
C TYR A 44 -12.30 -6.55 17.11
N LEU A 45 -11.70 -5.54 16.48
CA LEU A 45 -10.42 -5.64 15.76
C LEU A 45 -9.23 -6.05 16.65
N ASN A 46 -9.30 -5.76 17.95
CA ASN A 46 -8.28 -6.23 18.89
C ASN A 46 -8.30 -7.76 19.04
N LYS A 47 -9.45 -8.41 18.86
CA LYS A 47 -9.61 -9.86 19.00
C LYS A 47 -9.62 -10.58 17.66
N ASN A 48 -10.19 -9.97 16.63
CA ASN A 48 -10.45 -10.58 15.34
C ASN A 48 -9.80 -9.78 14.20
N VAL A 49 -9.40 -10.45 13.13
CA VAL A 49 -8.90 -9.80 11.91
C VAL A 49 -9.87 -10.14 10.77
N PRO A 50 -10.73 -9.19 10.36
CA PRO A 50 -11.63 -9.41 9.24
C PRO A 50 -10.84 -9.41 7.93
N ASP A 51 -11.46 -9.90 6.86
CA ASP A 51 -10.87 -9.83 5.53
C ASP A 51 -11.03 -8.46 4.90
N ILE A 52 -12.14 -7.76 5.20
CA ILE A 52 -12.48 -6.43 4.68
C ILE A 52 -13.17 -5.64 5.80
N ILE A 53 -12.89 -4.35 5.88
CA ILE A 53 -13.59 -3.40 6.73
C ILE A 53 -14.41 -2.46 5.85
N ILE A 54 -15.66 -2.24 6.20
CA ILE A 54 -16.57 -1.30 5.58
C ILE A 54 -17.04 -0.35 6.68
N SER A 55 -16.90 0.95 6.46
CA SER A 55 -17.29 1.96 7.44
C SER A 55 -18.03 3.10 6.77
N ASP A 56 -19.08 3.61 7.41
CA ASP A 56 -19.54 4.95 7.08
C ASP A 56 -18.45 5.97 7.40
N LEU A 57 -18.41 7.05 6.62
CA LEU A 57 -17.53 8.17 6.85
C LEU A 57 -18.06 9.03 7.99
N MET A 58 -19.36 9.29 8.03
CA MET A 58 -19.97 10.22 8.97
C MET A 58 -20.63 9.44 10.11
N MET A 59 -19.91 9.26 11.21
CA MET A 59 -20.42 8.61 12.41
C MET A 59 -20.14 9.47 13.65
N PRO A 60 -20.96 9.35 14.71
CA PRO A 60 -20.70 9.99 15.99
C PRO A 60 -19.34 9.58 16.59
N HIS A 61 -18.75 10.48 17.38
CA HIS A 61 -17.51 10.27 18.14
C HIS A 61 -16.24 10.07 17.29
N ILE A 62 -16.11 8.94 16.59
CA ILE A 62 -14.96 8.62 15.72
C ILE A 62 -15.52 8.40 14.31
N ASN A 63 -15.26 9.36 13.43
CA ASN A 63 -15.63 9.27 12.02
C ASN A 63 -14.79 8.22 11.27
N GLY A 64 -15.26 7.80 10.09
CA GLY A 64 -14.63 6.75 9.30
C GLY A 64 -13.20 7.08 8.84
N GLY A 65 -12.87 8.36 8.65
CA GLY A 65 -11.52 8.80 8.31
C GLY A 65 -10.52 8.65 9.47
N GLU A 66 -10.94 9.02 10.68
CA GLU A 66 -10.14 8.81 11.89
C GLU A 66 -9.98 7.33 12.22
N LEU A 67 -11.07 6.56 12.08
CA LEU A 67 -11.03 5.11 12.22
C LEU A 67 -10.02 4.48 11.26
N PHE A 68 -10.05 4.89 9.99
CA PHE A 68 -9.10 4.44 8.99
C PHE A 68 -7.64 4.71 9.39
N LEU A 69 -7.33 5.92 9.87
CA LEU A 69 -5.99 6.27 10.33
C LEU A 69 -5.56 5.43 11.54
N LYS A 70 -6.47 5.17 12.49
CA LYS A 70 -6.21 4.27 13.64
C LYS A 70 -5.91 2.85 13.16
N ILE A 71 -6.65 2.36 12.17
CA ILE A 71 -6.42 1.05 11.53
C ILE A 71 -5.04 0.99 10.88
N ARG A 72 -4.66 1.99 10.08
CA ARG A 72 -3.36 2.01 9.40
C ARG A 72 -2.17 2.10 10.34
N ARG A 73 -2.34 2.62 11.55
CA ARG A 73 -1.27 2.67 12.58
C ARG A 73 -1.11 1.36 13.36
N ASN A 74 -2.03 0.41 13.24
CA ASN A 74 -1.98 -0.83 14.01
C ASN A 74 -1.40 -2.00 13.18
N SER A 75 -0.28 -2.57 13.64
CA SER A 75 0.42 -3.65 12.94
C SER A 75 -0.42 -4.90 12.66
N LYS A 76 -1.46 -5.17 13.48
CA LYS A 76 -2.28 -6.38 13.36
C LYS A 76 -3.26 -6.32 12.18
N PHE A 77 -3.74 -5.14 11.83
CA PHE A 77 -4.80 -4.97 10.83
C PHE A 77 -4.57 -3.81 9.86
N HIS A 78 -3.36 -3.21 9.82
CA HIS A 78 -3.06 -2.11 8.91
C HIS A 78 -3.23 -2.48 7.42
N MET A 79 -3.05 -3.75 7.04
CA MET A 79 -3.19 -4.20 5.64
C MET A 79 -4.63 -4.52 5.26
N THR A 80 -5.55 -4.51 6.21
CA THR A 80 -6.94 -4.90 5.95
C THR A 80 -7.56 -3.92 4.96
N PRO A 81 -8.08 -4.40 3.81
CA PRO A 81 -8.81 -3.58 2.86
C PRO A 81 -9.94 -2.82 3.55
N PHE A 82 -10.05 -1.53 3.25
CA PHE A 82 -11.01 -0.62 3.87
C PHE A 82 -11.83 0.09 2.79
N ILE A 83 -13.15 -0.11 2.82
CA ILE A 83 -14.11 0.57 1.95
C ILE A 83 -14.83 1.62 2.79
N MET A 84 -14.85 2.85 2.30
CA MET A 84 -15.55 3.95 2.96
C MET A 84 -16.88 4.21 2.25
N ILE A 85 -17.98 4.19 3.00
CA ILE A 85 -19.30 4.61 2.52
C ILE A 85 -19.46 6.09 2.90
N THR A 86 -20.04 6.93 2.04
CA THR A 86 -20.29 8.34 2.37
C THR A 86 -21.47 8.92 1.59
N ALA A 87 -22.27 9.80 2.20
CA ALA A 87 -23.33 10.55 1.51
C ALA A 87 -22.81 11.75 0.70
N ASN A 88 -21.61 12.25 1.03
CA ASN A 88 -21.01 13.38 0.33
C ASN A 88 -19.49 13.20 0.22
N MET A 89 -18.96 13.36 -0.99
CA MET A 89 -17.53 13.49 -1.23
C MET A 89 -17.23 14.95 -1.48
N ASP A 90 -17.14 15.73 -0.40
CA ASP A 90 -16.49 17.03 -0.52
C ASP A 90 -15.07 16.80 -1.07
N HIS A 91 -14.66 17.61 -2.04
CA HIS A 91 -13.44 17.40 -2.81
C HIS A 91 -12.21 17.34 -1.90
N GLU A 92 -12.18 18.15 -0.84
CA GLU A 92 -11.09 18.15 0.14
C GLU A 92 -11.03 16.88 0.98
N VAL A 93 -12.19 16.37 1.41
CA VAL A 93 -12.29 15.14 2.21
C VAL A 93 -11.87 13.95 1.37
N LYS A 94 -12.34 13.86 0.13
CA LYS A 94 -11.93 12.83 -0.83
C LYS A 94 -10.43 12.85 -1.07
N PHE A 95 -9.86 14.02 -1.35
CA PHE A 95 -8.43 14.16 -1.63
C PHE A 95 -7.58 13.75 -0.41
N THR A 96 -8.00 14.14 0.79
CA THR A 96 -7.33 13.78 2.04
C THR A 96 -7.33 12.27 2.27
N GLN A 97 -8.48 11.61 2.08
CA GLN A 97 -8.57 10.16 2.30
C GLN A 97 -7.88 9.34 1.20
N LEU A 98 -7.87 9.82 -0.04
CA LEU A 98 -7.06 9.24 -1.11
C LEU A 98 -5.56 9.35 -0.80
N LYS A 99 -5.11 10.51 -0.33
CA LYS A 99 -3.71 10.72 0.10
C LYS A 99 -3.33 9.78 1.25
N ASN A 100 -4.27 9.48 2.14
CA ASN A 100 -4.07 8.54 3.24
C ASN A 100 -4.07 7.07 2.81
N GLY A 101 -4.43 6.76 1.56
CA GLY A 101 -4.39 5.39 1.01
C GLY A 101 -5.63 4.55 1.31
N VAL A 102 -6.81 5.16 1.43
CA VAL A 102 -8.08 4.41 1.47
C VAL A 102 -8.21 3.56 0.22
N ASN A 103 -8.67 2.31 0.36
CA ASN A 103 -8.70 1.37 -0.76
C ASN A 103 -9.82 1.68 -1.76
N ASP A 104 -11.01 2.03 -1.26
CA ASP A 104 -12.14 2.37 -2.11
C ASP A 104 -13.21 3.21 -1.39
N PHE A 105 -14.08 3.85 -2.16
CA PHE A 105 -15.22 4.62 -1.70
C PHE A 105 -16.52 4.18 -2.38
N ILE A 106 -17.64 4.37 -1.69
CA ILE A 106 -19.00 4.18 -2.18
C ILE A 106 -19.86 5.38 -1.76
N LEU A 107 -20.53 6.00 -2.74
CA LEU A 107 -21.41 7.14 -2.52
C LEU A 107 -22.83 6.68 -2.19
N LYS A 108 -23.42 7.18 -1.09
CA LYS A 108 -24.86 7.03 -0.79
C LYS A 108 -25.64 8.01 -1.70
N PRO A 109 -26.77 7.59 -2.29
CA PRO A 109 -27.29 6.23 -2.33
C PRO A 109 -26.51 5.35 -3.33
N PHE A 110 -26.21 4.11 -2.93
CA PHE A 110 -25.54 3.13 -3.78
C PHE A 110 -26.41 1.90 -4.03
N LYS A 111 -26.10 1.16 -5.09
CA LYS A 111 -26.68 -0.16 -5.30
C LYS A 111 -25.84 -1.17 -4.52
N VAL A 112 -26.47 -2.01 -3.71
CA VAL A 112 -25.74 -3.04 -2.91
C VAL A 112 -24.94 -3.99 -3.81
N LYS A 113 -25.40 -4.21 -5.05
CA LYS A 113 -24.65 -4.96 -6.07
C LYS A 113 -23.27 -4.34 -6.36
N GLU A 114 -23.16 -3.01 -6.35
CA GLU A 114 -21.88 -2.29 -6.52
C GLU A 114 -20.93 -2.57 -5.34
N LEU A 115 -21.44 -2.48 -4.10
CA LEU A 115 -20.69 -2.82 -2.90
C LEU A 115 -20.17 -4.27 -2.95
N ILE A 116 -21.01 -5.22 -3.36
CA ILE A 116 -20.62 -6.63 -3.50
C ILE A 116 -19.49 -6.80 -4.53
N TYR A 117 -19.54 -6.12 -5.67
CA TYR A 117 -18.47 -6.19 -6.67
C TYR A 117 -17.15 -5.61 -6.14
N LYS A 118 -17.20 -4.48 -5.44
CA LYS A 118 -16.01 -3.87 -4.81
C LYS A 118 -15.39 -4.79 -3.76
N ILE A 119 -16.22 -5.40 -2.90
CA ILE A 119 -15.79 -6.40 -1.91
C ILE A 119 -15.12 -7.58 -2.60
N LYS A 120 -15.74 -8.17 -3.63
CA LYS A 120 -15.18 -9.31 -4.36
C LYS A 120 -13.84 -8.98 -5.00
N ASN A 121 -13.74 -7.82 -5.67
CA ASN A 121 -12.51 -7.38 -6.31
C ASN A 121 -11.37 -7.20 -5.29
N LEU A 122 -11.64 -6.61 -4.12
CA LEU A 122 -10.65 -6.45 -3.07
C LEU A 122 -10.28 -7.79 -2.41
N ALA A 123 -11.26 -8.66 -2.18
CA ALA A 123 -11.01 -10.00 -1.63
C ALA A 123 -10.19 -10.86 -2.60
N ASP A 124 -10.45 -10.78 -3.89
CA ASP A 124 -9.70 -11.49 -4.93
C ASP A 124 -8.31 -10.91 -5.11
N LEU A 125 -8.15 -9.58 -5.03
CA LEU A 125 -6.84 -8.94 -5.01
C LEU A 125 -6.01 -9.43 -3.82
N LYS A 126 -6.60 -9.42 -2.61
CA LYS A 126 -5.98 -9.96 -1.38
C LYS A 126 -5.63 -11.43 -1.54
N LYS A 127 -6.57 -12.28 -1.98
CA LYS A 127 -6.32 -13.72 -2.21
C LYS A 127 -5.28 -13.97 -3.29
N ASN A 128 -5.17 -13.14 -4.32
CA ASN A 128 -4.16 -13.30 -5.37
C ASN A 128 -2.77 -12.85 -4.91
N ILE A 129 -2.71 -11.84 -4.05
CA ILE A 129 -1.50 -11.47 -3.30
C ILE A 129 -1.14 -12.66 -2.39
N GLU A 130 -2.02 -13.05 -1.47
CA GLU A 130 -1.80 -14.17 -0.56
C GLU A 130 -1.45 -15.47 -1.29
N LYS A 131 -2.12 -15.86 -2.39
CA LYS A 131 -1.76 -17.06 -3.16
C LYS A 131 -0.38 -16.95 -3.83
N LYS A 132 0.04 -15.76 -4.24
CA LYS A 132 1.40 -15.52 -4.73
C LYS A 132 2.44 -15.50 -3.59
N PHE A 133 2.00 -15.45 -2.33
CA PHE A 133 2.84 -15.22 -1.15
C PHE A 133 2.58 -16.16 0.05
N SER A 134 1.75 -17.21 -0.08
CA SER A 134 1.36 -18.09 1.02
C SER A 134 2.43 -19.18 1.26
N PRO A 135 2.93 -19.37 2.49
CA PRO A 135 4.01 -20.31 2.77
C PRO A 135 3.51 -21.75 2.94
N ASP A 136 4.27 -22.69 2.39
CA ASP A 136 4.21 -24.13 2.65
C ASP A 136 4.33 -24.43 4.17
N PRO A 137 3.50 -25.30 4.77
CA PRO A 137 3.56 -25.68 6.18
C PRO A 137 4.92 -26.23 6.68
N TYR A 138 5.84 -26.62 5.81
CA TYR A 138 7.23 -26.97 6.21
C TYR A 138 8.14 -25.73 6.45
N SER A 139 7.63 -24.52 6.21
CA SER A 139 8.37 -23.25 6.32
C SER A 139 8.82 -22.85 7.72
N LYS A 140 8.33 -23.50 8.79
CA LYS A 140 8.76 -23.21 10.17
C LYS A 140 10.27 -23.41 10.41
N ILE A 141 10.97 -24.13 9.54
CA ILE A 141 12.43 -24.38 9.65
C ILE A 141 13.24 -23.39 8.79
N THR A 142 12.61 -22.55 7.96
CA THR A 142 13.34 -21.58 7.14
C THR A 142 12.54 -20.31 6.98
N ILE A 143 12.79 -19.36 7.89
CA ILE A 143 12.46 -17.94 7.73
C ILE A 143 12.92 -17.50 6.32
N LYS A 144 11.99 -17.45 5.36
CA LYS A 144 12.23 -17.03 3.97
C LYS A 144 11.04 -16.16 3.57
N LEU A 145 11.21 -14.84 3.69
CA LEU A 145 10.53 -13.88 2.83
C LEU A 145 10.56 -14.47 1.41
N SER A 146 9.39 -14.57 0.77
CA SER A 146 9.38 -14.91 -0.64
C SER A 146 10.24 -13.88 -1.37
N GLU A 147 10.92 -14.32 -2.41
CA GLU A 147 11.78 -13.49 -3.24
C GLU A 147 11.08 -12.20 -3.72
N LYS A 148 9.78 -12.29 -3.97
CA LYS A 148 8.96 -11.17 -4.42
C LYS A 148 8.48 -10.25 -3.28
N ASP A 149 8.26 -10.76 -2.08
CA ASP A 149 7.96 -9.94 -0.89
C ASP A 149 9.17 -9.11 -0.48
N PHE A 150 10.37 -9.71 -0.55
CA PHE A 150 11.60 -9.03 -0.19
C PHE A 150 11.86 -7.77 -1.05
N ILE A 151 11.71 -7.87 -2.37
CA ILE A 151 11.90 -6.70 -3.26
C ILE A 151 10.81 -5.66 -3.05
N SER A 152 9.58 -6.08 -2.78
CA SER A 152 8.47 -5.14 -2.54
C SER A 152 8.71 -4.33 -1.27
N SER A 153 9.06 -4.99 -0.16
CA SER A 153 9.42 -4.31 1.09
C SER A 153 10.67 -3.44 0.94
N LEU A 154 11.69 -3.90 0.20
CA LEU A 154 12.88 -3.10 -0.09
C LEU A 154 12.52 -1.81 -0.85
N ASN A 155 11.66 -1.91 -1.87
CA ASN A 155 11.22 -0.76 -2.65
C ASN A 155 10.38 0.23 -1.83
N GLU A 156 9.52 -0.26 -0.94
CA GLU A 156 8.76 0.59 0.00
C GLU A 156 9.68 1.36 0.94
N ILE A 157 10.72 0.71 1.45
CA ILE A 157 11.71 1.40 2.31
C ILE A 157 12.46 2.45 1.50
N LEU A 158 12.89 2.13 0.28
CA LEU A 158 13.62 3.06 -0.58
C LEU A 158 12.79 4.26 -1.00
N ILE A 159 11.51 4.10 -1.32
CA ILE A 159 10.65 5.23 -1.71
C ILE A 159 10.35 6.15 -0.52
N ASN A 160 10.09 5.57 0.66
CA ASN A 160 9.81 6.35 1.87
C ASN A 160 11.05 7.11 2.38
N ASN A 161 12.23 6.70 1.94
CA ASN A 161 13.51 7.26 2.35
C ASN A 161 14.36 7.73 1.17
N ILE A 162 13.73 8.17 0.09
CA ILE A 162 14.43 8.44 -1.17
C ILE A 162 15.42 9.60 -1.05
N LYS A 163 15.05 10.64 -0.29
CA LYS A 163 15.87 11.85 -0.06
C LYS A 163 16.93 11.67 1.03
N SER A 164 16.71 10.74 1.96
CA SER A 164 17.66 10.49 3.04
C SER A 164 18.81 9.62 2.52
N LYS A 165 19.95 9.69 3.23
CA LYS A 165 21.08 8.79 3.00
C LYS A 165 20.73 7.38 3.48
N VAL A 166 19.83 6.70 2.77
CA VAL A 166 19.66 5.26 2.93
C VAL A 166 20.73 4.57 2.10
N ASP A 167 21.63 3.93 2.82
CA ASP A 167 22.70 3.10 2.33
C ASP A 167 22.50 1.65 2.82
N MET A 168 23.51 0.82 2.63
CA MET A 168 23.46 -0.59 3.02
C MET A 168 23.22 -0.78 4.52
N ASP A 169 23.79 0.10 5.35
CA ASP A 169 23.64 0.09 6.81
C ASP A 169 22.19 0.37 7.21
N GLY A 170 21.63 1.48 6.71
CA GLY A 170 20.25 1.84 7.01
C GLY A 170 19.25 0.77 6.57
N LEU A 171 19.47 0.14 5.41
CA LEU A 171 18.61 -0.96 4.94
C LEU A 171 18.75 -2.22 5.79
N SER A 172 19.95 -2.58 6.23
CA SER A 172 20.14 -3.76 7.08
C SER A 172 19.42 -3.61 8.42
N ASP A 173 19.46 -2.42 9.00
CA ASP A 173 18.83 -2.13 10.29
C ASP A 173 17.30 -2.18 10.18
N ILE A 174 16.74 -1.55 9.15
CA ILE A 174 15.27 -1.52 8.93
C ILE A 174 14.73 -2.91 8.61
N LEU A 175 15.46 -3.71 7.83
CA LEU A 175 15.05 -5.06 7.44
C LEU A 175 15.40 -6.13 8.48
N PHE A 176 16.10 -5.78 9.56
CA PHE A 176 16.61 -6.69 10.59
C PHE A 176 17.40 -7.88 10.00
N ILE A 177 18.24 -7.62 8.98
CA ILE A 177 19.10 -8.63 8.34
C ILE A 177 20.53 -8.14 8.20
N SER A 178 21.49 -9.06 8.19
CA SER A 178 22.88 -8.69 7.94
C SER A 178 23.09 -8.14 6.52
N LYS A 179 24.07 -7.24 6.37
CA LYS A 179 24.48 -6.68 5.06
C LYS A 179 24.77 -7.76 4.01
N SER A 180 25.41 -8.85 4.41
CA SER A 180 25.72 -9.96 3.50
C SER A 180 24.46 -10.71 3.05
N THR A 181 23.44 -10.80 3.91
CA THR A 181 22.14 -11.40 3.55
C THR A 181 21.36 -10.48 2.62
N LEU A 182 21.36 -9.18 2.88
CA LEU A 182 20.78 -8.15 2.01
C LEU A 182 21.39 -8.22 0.61
N ASP A 183 22.72 -8.16 0.49
CA ASP A 183 23.41 -8.19 -0.81
C ASP A 183 23.20 -9.49 -1.57
N LYS A 184 23.26 -10.64 -0.89
CA LYS A 184 22.96 -11.95 -1.50
C LYS A 184 21.54 -12.02 -2.05
N ARG A 185 20.56 -11.48 -1.31
CA ARG A 185 19.16 -11.48 -1.74
C ARG A 185 18.93 -10.53 -2.91
N VAL A 186 19.44 -9.30 -2.84
CA VAL A 186 19.33 -8.33 -3.94
C VAL A 186 19.97 -8.87 -5.21
N ARG A 187 21.18 -9.44 -5.13
CA ARG A 187 21.83 -10.08 -6.28
C ARG A 187 21.02 -11.21 -6.86
N LYS A 188 20.53 -12.11 -6.02
CA LYS A 188 19.73 -13.26 -6.47
C LYS A 188 18.49 -12.81 -7.25
N LEU A 189 17.90 -11.69 -6.84
CA LEU A 189 16.59 -11.24 -7.34
C LEU A 189 16.65 -10.25 -8.48
N THR A 190 17.72 -9.47 -8.55
CA THR A 190 17.83 -8.33 -9.46
C THR A 190 19.06 -8.42 -10.36
N ASN A 191 19.92 -9.41 -10.10
CA ASN A 191 21.25 -9.57 -10.70
C ASN A 191 22.18 -8.34 -10.47
N LYS A 192 21.91 -7.56 -9.43
CA LYS A 192 22.64 -6.33 -9.09
C LYS A 192 23.12 -6.40 -7.64
N ASN A 193 24.23 -5.72 -7.33
CA ASN A 193 24.60 -5.50 -5.92
C ASN A 193 23.69 -4.46 -5.27
N THR A 194 23.63 -4.43 -3.93
CA THR A 194 22.72 -3.53 -3.19
C THR A 194 22.94 -2.06 -3.55
N SER A 195 24.19 -1.58 -3.57
CA SER A 195 24.49 -0.17 -3.87
C SER A 195 24.09 0.23 -5.29
N GLN A 196 24.28 -0.67 -6.26
CA GLN A 196 23.83 -0.50 -7.63
C GLN A 196 22.31 -0.46 -7.71
N TYR A 197 21.62 -1.36 -7.01
CA TYR A 197 20.17 -1.41 -6.98
C TYR A 197 19.57 -0.10 -6.45
N ILE A 198 20.07 0.41 -5.31
CA ILE A 198 19.65 1.68 -4.73
C ILE A 198 19.85 2.83 -5.72
N ARG A 199 21.03 2.90 -6.33
CA ARG A 199 21.37 3.94 -7.30
C ARG A 199 20.40 3.92 -8.49
N GLU A 200 20.14 2.76 -9.07
CA GLU A 200 19.23 2.63 -10.22
C GLU A 200 17.78 2.92 -9.84
N PHE A 201 17.32 2.51 -8.66
CA PHE A 201 16.00 2.87 -8.14
C PHE A 201 15.81 4.39 -8.05
N ARG A 202 16.81 5.12 -7.56
CA ARG A 202 16.78 6.60 -7.50
C ARG A 202 16.76 7.23 -8.90
N LEU A 203 17.45 6.64 -9.87
CA LEU A 203 17.42 7.10 -11.26
C LEU A 203 16.08 6.83 -11.93
N ASP A 204 15.46 5.67 -11.69
CA ASP A 204 14.10 5.37 -12.15
C ASP A 204 13.08 6.37 -11.58
N PHE A 205 13.26 6.78 -10.32
CA PHE A 205 12.44 7.85 -9.74
C PHE A 205 12.66 9.20 -10.43
N ALA A 206 13.92 9.57 -10.72
CA ALA A 206 14.24 10.78 -11.47
C ALA A 206 13.57 10.79 -12.87
N VAL A 207 13.59 9.65 -13.57
CA VAL A 207 12.91 9.48 -14.86
C VAL A 207 11.41 9.73 -14.74
N LYS A 208 10.76 9.21 -13.69
CA LYS A 208 9.34 9.46 -13.44
C LYS A 208 9.05 10.94 -13.22
N LEU A 209 9.88 11.65 -12.44
CA LEU A 209 9.72 13.10 -12.25
C LEU A 209 9.83 13.85 -13.57
N ILE A 210 10.79 13.49 -14.43
CA ILE A 210 10.92 14.09 -15.76
C ILE A 210 9.70 13.82 -16.64
N GLN A 211 9.18 12.59 -16.64
CA GLN A 211 7.97 12.22 -17.37
C GLN A 211 6.72 12.94 -16.87
N LEU A 212 6.68 13.32 -15.59
CA LEU A 212 5.64 14.16 -14.99
C LEU A 212 5.83 15.66 -15.30
N GLY A 213 6.85 16.03 -16.07
CA GLY A 213 7.08 17.38 -16.57
C GLY A 213 8.17 18.16 -15.84
N GLU A 214 8.87 17.55 -14.88
CA GLU A 214 9.97 18.22 -14.18
C GLU A 214 11.20 18.39 -15.09
N LYS A 215 11.75 19.60 -15.13
CA LYS A 215 12.86 19.97 -16.04
C LYS A 215 14.06 20.56 -15.29
N ASN A 216 13.88 20.93 -14.02
CA ASN A 216 14.93 21.49 -13.19
C ASN A 216 15.84 20.37 -12.69
N ILE A 217 17.06 20.31 -13.23
CA ILE A 217 18.01 19.24 -12.90
C ILE A 217 18.46 19.33 -11.43
N GLN A 218 18.59 20.55 -10.88
CA GLN A 218 18.97 20.70 -9.48
C GLN A 218 17.87 20.13 -8.56
N TYR A 219 16.60 20.42 -8.87
CA TYR A 219 15.47 19.83 -8.16
C TYR A 219 15.48 18.30 -8.25
N LEU A 220 15.75 17.72 -9.42
CA LEU A 220 15.86 16.26 -9.57
C LEU A 220 16.97 15.67 -8.67
N VAL A 221 18.12 16.33 -8.56
CA VAL A 221 19.23 15.88 -7.67
C VAL A 221 18.77 15.88 -6.21
N ASP A 222 18.12 16.96 -5.79
CA ASP A 222 17.69 17.17 -4.40
C ASP A 222 16.57 16.18 -4.01
N GLU A 223 15.66 15.88 -4.94
CA GLU A 223 14.52 14.98 -4.71
C GLU A 223 14.87 13.48 -4.80
N THR A 224 16.00 13.13 -5.41
CA THR A 224 16.40 11.74 -5.64
C THR A 224 17.44 11.22 -4.66
N GLY A 225 17.89 12.06 -3.70
CA GLY A 225 18.83 11.67 -2.65
C GLY A 225 20.27 11.40 -3.14
N PHE A 226 20.65 11.99 -4.27
CA PHE A 226 22.04 11.98 -4.72
C PHE A 226 22.87 13.01 -3.96
N SER A 227 24.10 12.64 -3.58
CA SER A 227 24.98 13.51 -2.79
C SER A 227 25.54 14.72 -3.55
N SER A 228 25.51 14.68 -4.88
CA SER A 228 25.99 15.76 -5.74
C SER A 228 25.42 15.64 -7.15
N PHE A 229 25.35 16.78 -7.84
CA PHE A 229 25.01 16.85 -9.26
C PHE A 229 25.95 15.98 -10.12
N SER A 230 27.26 16.04 -9.87
CA SER A 230 28.25 15.28 -10.65
C SER A 230 28.01 13.77 -10.54
N TYR A 231 27.70 13.28 -9.34
CA TYR A 231 27.40 11.86 -9.13
C TYR A 231 26.07 11.46 -9.78
N PHE A 232 25.04 12.31 -9.67
CA PHE A 232 23.75 12.11 -10.35
C PHE A 232 23.92 12.04 -11.86
N SER A 233 24.52 13.07 -12.48
CA SER A 233 24.67 13.19 -13.93
C SER A 233 25.46 12.04 -14.53
N THR A 234 26.58 11.66 -13.90
CA THR A 234 27.41 10.54 -14.36
C THR A 234 26.66 9.20 -14.23
N SER A 235 25.93 9.00 -13.13
CA SER A 235 25.13 7.79 -12.91
C SER A 235 23.96 7.69 -13.89
N PHE A 236 23.27 8.80 -14.14
CA PHE A 236 22.15 8.90 -15.07
C PHE A 236 22.60 8.58 -16.50
N LYS A 237 23.71 9.17 -16.95
CA LYS A 237 24.30 8.88 -18.27
C LYS A 237 24.73 7.43 -18.40
N SER A 238 25.34 6.85 -17.36
CA SER A 238 25.73 5.44 -17.38
C SER A 238 24.51 4.51 -17.52
N TYR A 239 23.42 4.85 -16.84
CA TYR A 239 22.18 4.08 -16.76
C TYR A 239 21.33 4.17 -18.04
N LEU A 240 21.03 5.37 -18.54
CA LEU A 240 20.15 5.58 -19.69
C LEU A 240 20.88 5.86 -21.01
N LYS A 241 22.23 5.90 -20.99
CA LYS A 241 23.09 6.30 -22.12
C LYS A 241 22.87 7.74 -22.63
N LEU A 242 22.06 8.51 -21.92
CA LEU A 242 21.77 9.93 -22.18
C LEU A 242 22.03 10.73 -20.90
N THR A 243 22.53 11.95 -21.04
CA THR A 243 22.56 12.90 -19.92
C THR A 243 21.13 13.29 -19.50
N PRO A 244 20.94 13.78 -18.26
CA PRO A 244 19.62 14.27 -17.83
C PRO A 244 19.02 15.29 -18.80
N SER A 245 19.84 16.24 -19.30
CA SER A 245 19.41 17.25 -20.26
C SER A 245 18.99 16.68 -21.62
N GLU A 246 19.74 15.71 -22.16
CA GLU A 246 19.39 15.03 -23.41
C GLU A 246 18.10 14.23 -23.27
N PHE A 247 17.91 13.53 -22.14
CA PHE A 247 16.71 12.77 -21.86
C PHE A 247 15.47 13.68 -21.74
N ILE A 248 15.57 14.82 -21.04
CA ILE A 248 14.50 15.82 -20.95
C ILE A 248 14.11 16.33 -22.34
N LYS A 249 15.07 16.57 -23.24
CA LYS A 249 14.81 16.98 -24.63
C LYS A 249 14.11 15.89 -25.43
N SER A 250 14.48 14.62 -25.24
CA SER A 250 13.89 13.50 -25.98
C SER A 250 12.40 13.28 -25.71
N ILE A 251 11.91 13.69 -24.53
CA ILE A 251 10.49 13.59 -24.14
C ILE A 251 9.66 14.77 -24.66
N GLN A 252 10.32 15.82 -25.17
CA GLN A 252 9.65 17.00 -25.75
C GLN A 252 9.31 16.84 -27.24
N THR A 253 9.67 15.71 -27.85
CA THR A 253 9.35 15.37 -29.25
C THR A 253 8.20 14.38 -29.28
#